data_AF-A0A2J7ZME3-F1
#
_entry.id   AF-A0A2J7ZME3-F1
#
_cell.length_a   1.000
_cell.length_b   1.000
_cell.length_c   1.000
_cell.angle_alpha   90.00
_cell.angle_beta   90.00
_cell.angle_gamma   90.00
#
_symmetry.space_group_name_H-M   'P 1'
#
loop_
_entity.id
_entity.type
_entity.pdbx_description
1 polymer ?
#
loop_
_entity_poly.entity_id
_entity_poly.type
_entity_poly.pdbx_seq_one_letter_code
_entity_poly.pdbx_strand_id
1 'polypeptide(L)'
;MSRRQTLAGLSPSQLNTRSAAPGRNGKDGAALPAKGRKSLAVGLVADRPSGMGLDRRSSAFGTTKPGGPKQDPRPLNSKDYQAACIRTVITYLSTHSFPAAVSPKTLASPTGKDFSTIVTFLFQQVDPTFRIQSKVEDEVPVFFKRLNYPFQISKSALFAVGSPHSWPAVLAALTWLVELLSYMEKADDSSGPAFERENKRYNKLAHRLKLVPATSKRADGTNYDLRINRDATSQADFSNLDLKGVIKPGLERLCESYRTRASELSQDLISLREACVARGERNGEKREENAGLDAEIARLEAHLQAAKEAHDEKCRRLLVQADGIKSQIDEFRNVASNRTEHIEERLARAQAAYEQAKR
;
A
#
# COMPACT_ATOMS: atom_id res chain seq x y z
N MET A 1 30.76 -47.47 -8.67
CA MET A 1 31.10 -48.56 -7.74
C MET A 1 30.28 -48.38 -6.47
N SER A 2 29.56 -49.44 -6.10
CA SER A 2 28.60 -49.52 -4.99
C SER A 2 29.29 -50.05 -3.71
N ARG A 3 28.53 -50.08 -2.60
CA ARG A 3 28.78 -50.65 -1.23
C ARG A 3 29.46 -49.71 -0.23
N ARG A 4 29.00 -49.57 1.03
CA ARG A 4 28.29 -50.46 2.01
C ARG A 4 27.79 -49.52 3.16
N GLN A 5 26.56 -49.52 3.73
CA GLN A 5 25.88 -50.50 4.61
C GLN A 5 26.81 -51.10 5.70
N THR A 6 26.63 -51.09 7.03
CA THR A 6 25.53 -50.97 8.03
C THR A 6 26.22 -50.83 9.44
N LEU A 7 25.65 -50.52 10.61
CA LEU A 7 24.64 -51.25 11.44
C LEU A 7 24.52 -50.58 12.85
N ALA A 8 23.33 -50.71 13.48
CA ALA A 8 22.98 -50.70 14.93
C ALA A 8 23.26 -49.42 15.77
N GLY A 9 22.41 -48.92 16.69
CA GLY A 9 21.28 -49.48 17.44
C GLY A 9 21.63 -49.55 18.93
N LEU A 10 20.94 -48.78 19.80
CA LEU A 10 20.52 -49.07 21.19
C LEU A 10 20.23 -47.79 22.03
N SER A 11 19.28 -47.94 22.96
CA SER A 11 18.58 -46.91 23.74
C SER A 11 19.12 -46.83 25.19
N PRO A 12 18.39 -46.35 26.22
CA PRO A 12 18.57 -45.05 26.87
C PRO A 12 19.04 -45.12 28.35
N SER A 13 19.22 -43.93 28.94
CA SER A 13 19.13 -43.59 30.37
C SER A 13 20.36 -43.73 31.28
N GLN A 14 20.40 -42.77 32.24
CA GLN A 14 21.15 -42.68 33.51
C GLN A 14 22.49 -41.92 33.52
N LEU A 15 22.51 -40.83 34.32
CA LEU A 15 23.36 -40.56 35.50
C LEU A 15 23.38 -39.03 35.75
N ASN A 16 22.67 -38.45 36.72
CA ASN A 16 22.78 -38.52 38.20
C ASN A 16 23.93 -37.66 38.78
N THR A 17 23.61 -36.86 39.80
CA THR A 17 24.41 -36.33 40.95
C THR A 17 23.68 -35.08 41.47
N ARG A 18 23.33 -34.85 42.74
CA ARG A 18 23.84 -35.21 44.08
C ARG A 18 22.67 -35.04 45.10
N SER A 19 22.43 -35.96 46.04
CA SER A 19 22.90 -35.98 47.46
C SER A 19 22.52 -34.72 48.28
N ALA A 20 21.99 -34.75 49.51
CA ALA A 20 21.87 -35.79 50.53
C ALA A 20 20.78 -35.42 51.58
N ALA A 21 20.28 -36.43 52.28
CA ALA A 21 19.37 -36.40 53.45
C ALA A 21 20.13 -35.98 54.76
N PRO A 22 19.60 -36.06 56.01
CA PRO A 22 18.67 -37.06 56.62
C PRO A 22 17.51 -36.41 57.41
N GLY A 23 16.39 -37.04 57.78
CA GLY A 23 16.04 -38.44 58.02
C GLY A 23 15.63 -38.61 59.50
N ARG A 24 14.39 -39.07 59.77
CA ARG A 24 14.06 -40.01 60.87
C ARG A 24 12.58 -40.45 60.89
N ASN A 25 12.43 -41.78 60.93
CA ASN A 25 11.26 -42.67 61.15
C ASN A 25 10.43 -42.30 62.38
N GLY A 26 9.23 -42.83 62.66
CA GLY A 26 8.40 -43.94 62.16
C GLY A 26 7.12 -43.98 63.03
N LYS A 27 5.95 -44.38 62.52
CA LYS A 27 5.34 -45.72 62.48
C LYS A 27 4.22 -45.91 63.53
N ASP A 28 3.18 -46.62 63.09
CA ASP A 28 2.09 -47.28 63.85
C ASP A 28 1.02 -46.33 64.44
N GLY A 29 -0.29 -46.59 64.44
CA GLY A 29 -1.11 -47.73 64.04
C GLY A 29 -2.50 -47.57 64.69
N ALA A 30 -3.56 -47.85 63.93
CA ALA A 30 -4.89 -48.34 64.33
C ALA A 30 -5.88 -47.55 65.24
N ALA A 31 -7.14 -47.67 64.82
CA ALA A 31 -8.38 -47.84 65.61
C ALA A 31 -9.21 -46.61 66.11
N LEU A 32 -10.40 -46.52 65.50
CA LEU A 32 -11.71 -46.00 65.92
C LEU A 32 -12.13 -46.39 67.37
N PRO A 33 -13.33 -46.01 67.92
CA PRO A 33 -14.26 -44.89 67.64
C PRO A 33 -14.81 -44.20 68.94
N ALA A 34 -15.78 -43.30 68.74
CA ALA A 34 -17.08 -43.23 69.46
C ALA A 34 -17.35 -42.09 70.46
N LYS A 35 -18.49 -41.43 70.16
CA LYS A 35 -19.62 -41.03 71.03
C LYS A 35 -19.44 -39.94 72.09
N GLY A 36 -20.46 -39.05 72.08
CA GLY A 36 -21.07 -38.49 73.30
C GLY A 36 -20.95 -36.98 73.39
N ARG A 37 -21.95 -36.23 72.89
CA ARG A 37 -23.09 -35.65 73.65
C ARG A 37 -22.70 -34.44 74.52
N LYS A 38 -23.18 -33.24 74.15
CA LYS A 38 -24.32 -32.49 74.75
C LYS A 38 -23.97 -31.92 76.16
N SER A 39 -23.66 -30.63 76.30
CA SER A 39 -24.58 -29.47 76.41
C SER A 39 -24.78 -29.03 77.87
N LEU A 40 -25.05 -27.73 78.07
CA LEU A 40 -25.53 -27.04 79.29
C LEU A 40 -24.41 -26.69 80.28
N ALA A 41 -24.37 -25.55 80.98
CA ALA A 41 -25.35 -24.49 81.23
C ALA A 41 -24.64 -23.29 81.91
N VAL A 42 -25.29 -22.11 81.89
CA VAL A 42 -25.49 -21.11 82.98
C VAL A 42 -24.24 -20.61 83.71
N GLY A 43 -23.97 -19.32 83.92
CA GLY A 43 -24.76 -18.09 83.92
C GLY A 43 -23.99 -17.04 84.74
N LEU A 44 -24.69 -15.95 85.09
CA LEU A 44 -24.33 -14.80 85.94
C LEU A 44 -23.92 -13.48 85.24
N VAL A 45 -24.88 -12.53 85.33
CA VAL A 45 -24.79 -11.15 85.90
C VAL A 45 -23.39 -10.60 86.19
N ALA A 46 -23.07 -9.32 86.07
CA ALA A 46 -23.72 -8.08 85.68
C ALA A 46 -22.59 -7.05 85.50
N ASP A 47 -22.85 -5.95 84.80
CA ASP A 47 -22.58 -4.57 85.22
C ASP A 47 -22.36 -3.66 83.99
N ARG A 48 -23.15 -2.59 83.96
CA ARG A 48 -23.00 -1.45 83.05
C ARG A 48 -22.75 -0.25 83.94
N PRO A 49 -21.80 0.60 83.56
CA PRO A 49 -22.17 2.01 83.45
C PRO A 49 -21.69 2.68 82.15
N SER A 50 -22.61 3.52 81.65
CA SER A 50 -22.48 4.80 80.95
C SER A 50 -21.16 5.22 80.29
N GLY A 51 -21.22 5.26 78.95
CA GLY A 51 -20.92 6.40 78.07
C GLY A 51 -19.84 7.43 78.42
N MET A 52 -18.76 7.41 77.62
CA MET A 52 -18.13 8.60 77.04
C MET A 52 -17.44 8.19 75.73
N GLY A 53 -17.55 9.03 74.70
CA GLY A 53 -17.34 8.65 73.30
C GLY A 53 -15.92 8.31 72.87
N LEU A 54 -15.82 7.54 71.79
CA LEU A 54 -14.86 7.73 70.71
C LEU A 54 -15.27 6.87 69.49
N ASP A 55 -15.36 7.51 68.34
CA ASP A 55 -15.24 7.00 66.96
C ASP A 55 -15.59 5.53 66.67
N ARG A 56 -16.85 5.27 66.29
CA ARG A 56 -17.18 4.08 65.47
C ARG A 56 -16.81 4.33 64.02
N ARG A 57 -15.54 4.09 63.69
CA ARG A 57 -15.12 3.79 62.32
C ARG A 57 -15.79 2.49 61.88
N SER A 58 -16.64 2.59 60.87
CA SER A 58 -17.19 1.47 60.10
C SER A 58 -16.05 0.67 59.47
N SER A 59 -15.79 -0.53 59.98
CA SER A 59 -14.98 -1.53 59.28
C SER A 59 -15.90 -2.52 58.59
N ALA A 60 -16.12 -2.22 57.31
CA ALA A 60 -16.51 -3.20 56.32
C ALA A 60 -15.38 -4.22 56.20
N PHE A 61 -15.56 -5.41 56.76
CA PHE A 61 -14.90 -6.62 56.27
C PHE A 61 -15.70 -7.85 56.69
N GLY A 62 -16.76 -8.12 55.93
CA GLY A 62 -17.44 -9.40 55.95
C GLY A 62 -16.52 -10.45 55.33
N THR A 63 -16.14 -11.44 56.14
CA THR A 63 -15.43 -12.64 55.74
C THR A 63 -16.30 -13.48 54.80
N THR A 64 -16.29 -13.16 53.51
CA THR A 64 -16.94 -14.02 52.50
C THR A 64 -15.95 -15.08 52.02
N LYS A 65 -16.33 -16.34 52.22
CA LYS A 65 -15.64 -17.51 51.67
C LYS A 65 -15.40 -17.33 50.16
N PRO A 66 -14.19 -17.59 49.64
CA PRO A 66 -13.97 -17.66 48.21
C PRO A 66 -14.59 -18.98 47.71
N GLY A 67 -15.68 -18.89 46.94
CA GLY A 67 -16.29 -20.05 46.29
C GLY A 67 -17.81 -20.16 46.32
N GLY A 68 -18.55 -19.16 46.81
CA GLY A 68 -19.99 -19.08 46.58
C GLY A 68 -20.30 -18.76 45.10
N PRO A 69 -21.40 -19.27 44.51
CA PRO A 69 -21.79 -18.88 43.16
C PRO A 69 -21.90 -17.36 43.10
N LYS A 70 -21.20 -16.75 42.13
CA LYS A 70 -21.24 -15.29 41.90
C LYS A 70 -22.71 -14.87 41.82
N GLN A 71 -23.15 -14.05 42.76
CA GLN A 71 -24.51 -13.52 42.74
C GLN A 71 -24.69 -12.74 41.45
N ASP A 72 -25.80 -13.02 40.75
CA ASP A 72 -26.12 -12.31 39.51
C ASP A 72 -26.34 -10.82 39.82
N PRO A 73 -25.52 -9.91 39.28
CA PRO A 73 -25.63 -8.48 39.54
C PRO A 73 -26.81 -7.83 38.80
N ARG A 74 -27.45 -8.56 37.87
CA ARG A 74 -28.57 -8.03 37.08
C ARG A 74 -29.81 -7.90 37.97
N PRO A 75 -30.60 -6.83 37.82
CA PRO A 75 -31.81 -6.62 38.62
C PRO A 75 -32.97 -7.49 38.11
N LEU A 76 -32.85 -8.81 38.25
CA LEU A 76 -33.80 -9.79 37.71
C LEU A 76 -35.22 -9.60 38.25
N ASN A 77 -35.38 -9.05 39.46
CA ASN A 77 -36.69 -8.79 40.07
C ASN A 77 -37.35 -7.48 39.61
N SER A 78 -36.61 -6.60 38.90
CA SER A 78 -37.16 -5.34 38.40
C SER A 78 -38.02 -5.56 37.17
N LYS A 79 -39.26 -5.06 37.21
CA LYS A 79 -40.20 -5.13 36.08
C LYS A 79 -39.75 -4.29 34.90
N ASP A 80 -39.12 -3.15 35.15
CA ASP A 80 -38.58 -2.29 34.10
C ASP A 80 -37.42 -2.97 33.36
N TYR A 81 -36.55 -3.66 34.10
CA TYR A 81 -35.47 -4.45 33.53
C TYR A 81 -36.01 -5.60 32.67
N GLN A 82 -36.98 -6.37 33.20
CA GLN A 82 -37.65 -7.43 32.43
C GLN A 82 -38.29 -6.88 31.15
N ALA A 83 -38.96 -5.73 31.21
CA ALA A 83 -39.57 -5.09 30.05
C ALA A 83 -38.54 -4.59 29.03
N ALA A 84 -37.35 -4.15 29.47
CA ALA A 84 -36.25 -3.79 28.60
C ALA A 84 -35.67 -5.03 27.90
N CYS A 85 -35.39 -6.11 28.64
CA CYS A 85 -34.95 -7.40 28.09
C CYS A 85 -35.91 -7.94 27.03
N ILE A 86 -37.23 -7.92 27.31
CA ILE A 86 -38.26 -8.33 26.36
C ILE A 86 -38.17 -7.51 25.07
N ARG A 87 -38.03 -6.18 25.17
CA ARG A 87 -37.89 -5.30 24.01
C ARG A 87 -36.65 -5.66 23.19
N THR A 88 -35.48 -5.82 23.82
CA THR A 88 -34.24 -6.19 23.14
C THR A 88 -34.39 -7.49 22.35
N VAL A 89 -34.94 -8.54 22.99
CA VAL A 89 -35.14 -9.84 22.34
C VAL A 89 -36.14 -9.73 21.18
N ILE A 90 -37.26 -9.02 21.36
CA ILE A 90 -38.25 -8.82 20.27
C ILE A 90 -37.65 -8.07 19.09
N THR A 91 -36.88 -7.00 19.35
CA THR A 91 -36.23 -6.21 18.30
C THR A 91 -35.31 -7.09 17.47
N TYR A 92 -34.48 -7.93 18.11
CA TYR A 92 -33.59 -8.84 17.39
C TYR A 92 -34.33 -9.90 16.58
N LEU A 93 -35.34 -10.55 17.17
CA LEU A 93 -36.14 -11.56 16.47
C LEU A 93 -36.87 -10.98 15.25
N SER A 94 -37.32 -9.73 15.35
CA SER A 94 -38.02 -9.03 14.27
C SER A 94 -37.09 -8.65 13.12
N THR A 95 -35.83 -8.28 13.40
CA THR A 95 -34.86 -7.91 12.35
C THR A 95 -34.26 -9.13 11.64
N HIS A 96 -34.18 -10.28 12.32
CA HIS A 96 -33.51 -11.49 11.80
C HIS A 96 -34.49 -12.52 11.18
N SER A 97 -35.67 -12.10 10.74
CA SER A 97 -36.67 -12.95 10.05
C SER A 97 -37.15 -14.16 10.86
N PHE A 98 -37.40 -13.99 12.17
CA PHE A 98 -38.00 -15.04 12.98
C PHE A 98 -39.39 -15.44 12.44
N PRO A 99 -39.68 -16.74 12.22
CA PRO A 99 -40.86 -17.17 11.45
C PRO A 99 -42.20 -17.04 12.19
N ALA A 100 -42.22 -16.81 13.50
CA ALA A 100 -43.44 -16.70 14.29
C ALA A 100 -43.65 -15.28 14.82
N ALA A 101 -44.90 -14.85 14.97
CA ALA A 101 -45.22 -13.54 15.53
C ALA A 101 -44.87 -13.48 17.02
N VAL A 102 -43.91 -12.63 17.39
CA VAL A 102 -43.52 -12.42 18.80
C VAL A 102 -44.10 -11.10 19.29
N SER A 103 -44.96 -11.18 20.30
CA SER A 103 -45.52 -10.01 20.98
C SER A 103 -44.88 -9.83 22.38
N PRO A 104 -44.90 -8.61 22.95
CA PRO A 104 -44.46 -8.39 24.34
C PRO A 104 -45.23 -9.24 25.36
N LYS A 105 -46.50 -9.58 25.08
CA LYS A 105 -47.32 -10.42 25.95
C LYS A 105 -46.88 -11.90 25.91
N THR A 106 -46.59 -12.42 24.72
CA THR A 106 -46.09 -13.80 24.56
C THR A 106 -44.72 -13.99 25.19
N LEU A 107 -43.87 -12.96 25.16
CA LEU A 107 -42.53 -13.02 25.75
C LEU A 107 -42.48 -12.67 27.25
N ALA A 108 -43.56 -12.14 27.82
CA ALA A 108 -43.68 -11.92 29.27
C ALA A 108 -43.90 -13.23 30.04
N SER A 109 -44.54 -14.23 29.42
CA SER A 109 -44.77 -15.56 29.98
C SER A 109 -44.88 -16.60 28.86
N PRO A 110 -43.77 -17.00 28.25
CA PRO A 110 -43.79 -17.89 27.10
C PRO A 110 -44.18 -19.31 27.47
N THR A 111 -44.80 -20.02 26.53
CA THR A 111 -44.99 -21.47 26.66
C THR A 111 -43.66 -22.19 26.40
N GLY A 112 -43.55 -23.45 26.84
CA GLY A 112 -42.36 -24.27 26.57
C GLY A 112 -42.08 -24.43 25.07
N LYS A 113 -43.13 -24.46 24.24
CA LYS A 113 -43.02 -24.55 22.77
C LYS A 113 -42.48 -23.24 22.17
N ASP A 114 -42.97 -22.10 22.63
CA ASP A 114 -42.49 -20.79 22.18
C ASP A 114 -41.03 -20.60 22.55
N PHE A 115 -40.67 -20.91 23.81
CA PHE A 115 -39.28 -20.87 24.27
C PHE A 115 -38.38 -21.77 23.43
N SER A 116 -38.79 -23.01 23.17
CA SER A 116 -38.00 -23.96 22.37
C SER A 116 -37.76 -23.44 20.95
N THR A 117 -38.77 -22.83 20.34
CA THR A 117 -38.68 -22.25 18.99
C THR A 117 -37.72 -21.06 18.98
N ILE A 118 -37.84 -20.16 19.96
CA ILE A 118 -36.99 -18.97 20.09
C ILE A 118 -35.54 -19.35 20.35
N VAL A 119 -35.28 -20.22 21.32
CA VAL A 119 -33.90 -20.60 21.69
C VAL A 119 -33.21 -21.38 20.57
N THR A 120 -33.93 -22.23 19.85
CA THR A 120 -33.39 -22.94 18.67
C THR A 120 -32.99 -21.95 17.59
N PHE A 121 -33.85 -20.98 17.27
CA PHE A 121 -33.54 -19.95 16.29
C PHE A 121 -32.29 -19.14 16.67
N LEU A 122 -32.18 -18.72 17.94
CA LEU A 122 -31.03 -17.96 18.42
C LEU A 122 -29.74 -18.80 18.40
N PHE A 123 -29.79 -20.08 18.78
CA PHE A 123 -28.64 -20.97 18.69
C PHE A 123 -28.22 -21.23 17.25
N GLN A 124 -29.16 -21.25 16.30
CA GLN A 124 -28.85 -21.35 14.87
C GLN A 124 -28.14 -20.12 14.29
N GLN A 125 -28.26 -18.96 14.93
CA GLN A 125 -27.45 -17.79 14.56
C GLN A 125 -25.98 -17.94 14.97
N VAL A 126 -25.69 -18.77 15.98
CA VAL A 126 -24.32 -19.10 16.41
C VAL A 126 -23.78 -20.29 15.61
N ASP A 127 -24.60 -21.33 15.44
CA ASP A 127 -24.25 -22.55 14.72
C ASP A 127 -25.41 -22.92 13.77
N PRO A 128 -25.28 -22.65 12.46
CA PRO A 128 -26.33 -22.94 11.47
C PRO A 128 -26.78 -24.41 11.44
N THR A 129 -25.94 -25.33 11.92
CA THR A 129 -26.24 -26.77 11.95
C THR A 129 -26.93 -27.22 13.24
N PHE A 130 -27.12 -26.31 14.21
CA PHE A 130 -27.68 -26.63 15.50
C PHE A 130 -29.11 -27.18 15.38
N ARG A 131 -29.31 -28.36 15.97
CA ARG A 131 -30.61 -29.00 16.13
C ARG A 131 -30.68 -29.57 17.53
N ILE A 132 -31.83 -29.40 18.19
CA ILE A 132 -32.08 -30.03 19.47
C ILE A 132 -32.20 -31.54 19.24
N GLN A 133 -31.21 -32.30 19.71
CA GLN A 133 -31.14 -33.76 19.54
C GLN A 133 -31.90 -34.52 20.63
N SER A 134 -32.04 -33.92 21.81
CA SER A 134 -32.66 -34.51 22.99
C SER A 134 -33.70 -33.54 23.59
N LYS A 135 -33.75 -33.42 24.91
CA LYS A 135 -34.64 -32.50 25.61
C LYS A 135 -34.03 -31.11 25.72
N VAL A 136 -34.85 -30.07 25.56
CA VAL A 136 -34.43 -28.66 25.58
C VAL A 136 -33.74 -28.31 26.90
N GLU A 137 -34.23 -28.86 28.01
CA GLU A 137 -33.69 -28.63 29.35
C GLU A 137 -32.29 -29.22 29.59
N ASP A 138 -31.86 -30.16 28.76
CA ASP A 138 -30.51 -30.76 28.81
C ASP A 138 -29.53 -30.02 27.89
N GLU A 139 -29.98 -29.62 26.71
CA GLU A 139 -29.14 -28.95 25.70
C GLU A 139 -28.84 -27.48 26.03
N VAL A 140 -29.85 -26.73 26.49
CA VAL A 140 -29.73 -25.27 26.71
C VAL A 140 -28.61 -24.93 27.71
N PRO A 141 -28.53 -25.53 28.91
CA PRO A 141 -27.46 -25.21 29.86
C PRO A 141 -26.06 -25.56 29.31
N VAL A 142 -25.94 -26.65 28.55
CA VAL A 142 -24.66 -27.06 27.94
C VAL A 142 -24.21 -26.06 26.89
N PHE A 143 -25.13 -25.59 26.04
CA PHE A 143 -24.84 -24.60 25.01
C PHE A 143 -24.39 -23.26 25.61
N PHE A 144 -25.12 -22.72 26.60
CA PHE A 144 -24.72 -21.49 27.29
C PHE A 144 -23.37 -21.64 28.01
N LYS A 145 -23.07 -22.82 28.57
CA LYS A 145 -21.76 -23.09 29.17
C LYS A 145 -20.63 -23.09 28.13
N ARG A 146 -20.87 -23.58 26.91
CA ARG A 146 -19.91 -23.51 25.79
C ARG A 146 -19.66 -22.08 25.33
N LEU A 147 -20.66 -21.21 25.43
CA LEU A 147 -20.52 -19.78 25.18
C LEU A 147 -19.95 -19.00 26.37
N ASN A 148 -19.44 -19.67 27.40
CA ASN A 148 -18.89 -19.05 28.61
C ASN A 148 -19.90 -18.16 29.36
N TYR A 149 -21.19 -18.51 29.31
CA TYR A 149 -22.20 -17.80 30.07
C TYR A 149 -21.91 -17.87 31.58
N PRO A 150 -21.82 -16.73 32.29
CA PRO A 150 -21.26 -16.70 33.65
C PRO A 150 -22.20 -17.18 34.75
N PHE A 151 -23.50 -17.38 34.47
CA PHE A 151 -24.51 -17.76 35.46
C PHE A 151 -25.08 -19.15 35.17
N GLN A 152 -25.42 -19.89 36.21
CA GLN A 152 -26.01 -21.23 36.08
C GLN A 152 -27.46 -21.13 35.61
N ILE A 153 -27.81 -21.83 34.52
CA ILE A 153 -29.20 -22.03 34.08
C ILE A 153 -29.69 -23.35 34.66
N SER A 154 -30.64 -23.30 35.58
CA SER A 154 -31.14 -24.51 36.24
C SER A 154 -32.09 -25.30 35.33
N LYS A 155 -31.95 -26.63 35.33
CA LYS A 155 -32.83 -27.54 34.59
C LYS A 155 -34.30 -27.38 34.99
N SER A 156 -34.57 -27.15 36.28
CA SER A 156 -35.92 -26.90 36.81
C SER A 156 -36.57 -25.61 36.27
N ALA A 157 -35.78 -24.56 36.01
CA ALA A 157 -36.28 -23.33 35.39
C ALA A 157 -36.76 -23.57 33.95
N LEU A 158 -36.17 -24.55 33.26
CA LEU A 158 -36.51 -24.88 31.87
C LEU A 158 -37.74 -25.79 31.72
N PHE A 159 -38.13 -26.51 32.78
CA PHE A 159 -39.42 -27.23 32.80
C PHE A 159 -40.62 -26.28 32.89
N ALA A 160 -40.44 -25.12 33.54
CA ALA A 160 -41.47 -24.11 33.73
C ALA A 160 -40.96 -22.70 33.35
N VAL A 161 -40.52 -22.57 32.09
CA VAL A 161 -39.87 -21.35 31.57
C VAL A 161 -40.69 -20.09 31.77
N GLY A 162 -42.02 -20.14 31.64
CA GLY A 162 -42.90 -18.98 31.80
C GLY A 162 -43.27 -18.65 33.25
N SER A 163 -42.72 -19.35 34.25
CA SER A 163 -43.08 -19.09 35.65
C SER A 163 -42.51 -17.76 36.17
N PRO A 164 -43.24 -17.01 37.02
CA PRO A 164 -42.81 -15.68 37.49
C PRO A 164 -41.45 -15.63 38.18
N HIS A 165 -41.00 -16.75 38.75
CA HIS A 165 -39.76 -16.84 39.53
C HIS A 165 -38.58 -17.41 38.72
N SER A 166 -38.84 -18.17 37.65
CA SER A 166 -37.78 -18.75 36.80
C SER A 166 -37.56 -17.97 35.51
N TRP A 167 -38.61 -17.37 34.96
CA TRP A 167 -38.54 -16.63 33.70
C TRP A 167 -37.52 -15.48 33.71
N PRO A 168 -37.39 -14.65 34.77
CA PRO A 168 -36.48 -13.51 34.72
C PRO A 168 -35.01 -13.90 34.49
N ALA A 169 -34.56 -15.01 35.09
CA ALA A 169 -33.20 -15.51 34.89
C ALA A 169 -32.98 -16.04 33.46
N VAL A 170 -33.96 -16.78 32.93
CA VAL A 170 -33.91 -17.33 31.56
C VAL A 170 -33.98 -16.21 30.52
N LEU A 171 -34.87 -15.24 30.69
CA LEU A 171 -34.99 -14.05 29.84
C LEU A 171 -33.69 -13.25 29.81
N ALA A 172 -33.04 -13.08 30.96
CA ALA A 172 -31.76 -12.39 31.02
C ALA A 172 -30.63 -13.18 30.32
N ALA A 173 -30.68 -14.51 30.31
CA ALA A 173 -29.74 -15.34 29.53
C ALA A 173 -29.98 -15.20 28.02
N LEU A 174 -31.24 -15.20 27.57
CA LEU A 174 -31.59 -14.97 26.16
C LEU A 174 -31.18 -13.56 25.70
N THR A 175 -31.39 -12.55 26.54
CA THR A 175 -30.99 -11.17 26.25
C THR A 175 -29.48 -11.06 26.08
N TRP A 176 -28.71 -11.70 26.97
CA TRP A 176 -27.25 -11.75 26.85
C TRP A 176 -26.79 -12.39 25.54
N LEU A 177 -27.44 -13.48 25.10
CA LEU A 177 -27.13 -14.13 23.83
C LEU A 177 -27.42 -13.20 22.64
N VAL A 178 -28.57 -12.51 22.66
CA VAL A 178 -28.95 -11.53 21.63
C VAL A 178 -27.95 -10.37 21.57
N GLU A 179 -27.52 -9.85 22.72
CA GLU A 179 -26.51 -8.80 22.80
C GLU A 179 -25.15 -9.27 22.25
N LEU A 180 -24.76 -10.51 22.55
CA LEU A 180 -23.56 -11.14 22.00
C LEU A 180 -23.62 -11.26 20.47
N LEU A 181 -24.73 -11.79 19.94
CA LEU A 181 -24.96 -11.92 18.50
C LEU A 181 -24.92 -10.55 17.81
N SER A 182 -25.60 -9.56 18.37
CA SER A 182 -25.62 -8.18 17.84
C SER A 182 -24.24 -7.51 17.89
N TYR A 183 -23.41 -7.84 18.88
CA TYR A 183 -22.04 -7.35 18.96
C TYR A 183 -21.15 -7.98 17.88
N MET A 184 -21.27 -9.29 17.66
CA MET A 184 -20.53 -10.00 16.62
C MET A 184 -20.83 -9.46 15.23
N GLU A 185 -22.10 -9.25 14.90
CA GLU A 185 -22.54 -8.66 13.63
C GLU A 185 -21.91 -7.27 13.41
N LYS A 186 -21.98 -6.39 14.42
CA LYS A 186 -21.36 -5.05 14.36
C LYS A 186 -19.85 -5.09 14.23
N ALA A 187 -19.19 -6.06 14.87
CA ALA A 187 -17.75 -6.22 14.79
C ALA A 187 -17.32 -6.69 13.38
N ASP A 188 -18.08 -7.58 12.76
CA ASP A 188 -17.88 -8.01 11.38
C ASP A 188 -18.09 -6.86 10.38
N ASP A 189 -19.15 -6.07 10.55
CA ASP A 189 -19.45 -4.92 9.69
C ASP A 189 -18.41 -3.80 9.80
N SER A 190 -17.86 -3.58 10.99
CA SER A 190 -16.92 -2.48 11.23
C SER A 190 -15.50 -2.79 10.73
N SER A 191 -15.11 -4.06 10.68
CA SER A 191 -13.73 -4.47 10.40
C SER A 191 -13.53 -5.12 9.02
N GLY A 192 -14.53 -5.85 8.52
CA GLY A 192 -14.43 -6.60 7.26
C GLY A 192 -14.34 -5.73 6.00
N PRO A 193 -15.34 -4.89 5.70
CA PRO A 193 -15.48 -4.29 4.36
C PRO A 193 -14.50 -3.14 4.08
N ALA A 194 -14.05 -2.42 5.10
CA ALA A 194 -13.06 -1.35 4.94
C ALA A 194 -11.66 -1.92 4.67
N PHE A 195 -11.26 -2.93 5.43
CA PHE A 195 -9.96 -3.57 5.30
C PHE A 195 -9.84 -4.37 3.99
N GLU A 196 -10.89 -5.11 3.62
CA GLU A 196 -10.91 -5.88 2.37
C GLU A 196 -10.82 -4.97 1.13
N ARG A 197 -11.44 -3.77 1.20
CA ARG A 197 -11.34 -2.76 0.14
C ARG A 197 -9.91 -2.27 -0.06
N GLU A 198 -9.20 -2.01 1.04
CA GLU A 198 -7.81 -1.56 0.96
C GLU A 198 -6.88 -2.68 0.47
N ASN A 199 -7.10 -3.93 0.87
CA ASN A 199 -6.35 -5.07 0.32
C ASN A 199 -6.55 -5.20 -1.20
N LYS A 200 -7.80 -5.12 -1.67
CA LYS A 200 -8.10 -5.11 -3.12
C LYS A 200 -7.38 -3.98 -3.85
N ARG A 201 -7.32 -2.79 -3.25
CA ARG A 201 -6.61 -1.64 -3.80
C ARG A 201 -5.11 -1.87 -3.88
N TYR A 202 -4.51 -2.43 -2.83
CA TYR A 202 -3.09 -2.80 -2.80
C TYR A 202 -2.76 -3.82 -3.90
N ASN A 203 -3.48 -4.94 -3.98
CA ASN A 203 -3.22 -5.96 -5.00
C ASN A 203 -3.41 -5.40 -6.43
N LYS A 204 -4.43 -4.56 -6.65
CA LYS A 204 -4.62 -3.87 -7.94
C LYS A 204 -3.42 -2.96 -8.29
N LEU A 205 -2.88 -2.24 -7.30
CA LEU A 205 -1.68 -1.43 -7.48
C LEU A 205 -0.46 -2.29 -7.80
N ALA A 206 -0.27 -3.40 -7.07
CA ALA A 206 0.84 -4.33 -7.26
C ALA A 206 0.85 -4.94 -8.67
N HIS A 207 -0.32 -5.35 -9.19
CA HIS A 207 -0.46 -5.80 -10.57
C HIS A 207 -0.17 -4.68 -11.59
N ARG A 208 -0.68 -3.46 -11.38
CA ARG A 208 -0.42 -2.32 -12.27
C ARG A 208 1.06 -1.95 -12.32
N LEU A 209 1.76 -2.06 -11.18
CA LEU A 209 3.19 -1.81 -11.08
C LEU A 209 4.05 -2.99 -11.59
N LYS A 210 3.42 -4.09 -12.01
CA LYS A 210 4.08 -5.33 -12.46
C LYS A 210 5.00 -5.91 -11.38
N LEU A 211 4.50 -5.95 -10.14
CA LEU A 211 5.16 -6.55 -8.98
C LEU A 211 4.66 -7.98 -8.69
N VAL A 212 3.64 -8.43 -9.40
CA VAL A 212 3.05 -9.78 -9.30
C VAL A 212 2.86 -10.32 -10.72
N PRO A 213 3.34 -11.54 -11.06
CA PRO A 213 3.92 -12.57 -10.18
C PRO A 213 5.36 -12.25 -9.73
N ALA A 214 5.89 -12.99 -8.74
CA ALA A 214 7.27 -12.82 -8.20
C ALA A 214 8.39 -12.86 -9.26
N THR A 215 8.10 -13.44 -10.44
CA THR A 215 8.98 -13.49 -11.61
C THR A 215 8.98 -12.19 -12.44
N SER A 216 8.21 -11.18 -12.04
CA SER A 216 8.12 -9.92 -12.78
C SER A 216 9.41 -9.13 -12.66
N LYS A 217 9.80 -8.44 -13.74
CA LYS A 217 11.04 -7.64 -13.85
C LYS A 217 11.26 -6.63 -12.71
N ARG A 218 10.18 -6.19 -12.05
CA ARG A 218 10.21 -5.23 -10.94
C ARG A 218 9.97 -5.85 -9.57
N ALA A 219 9.61 -7.14 -9.53
CA ALA A 219 9.30 -7.88 -8.32
C ALA A 219 10.56 -8.39 -7.60
N ASP A 220 11.68 -8.51 -8.30
CA ASP A 220 12.99 -8.90 -7.75
C ASP A 220 12.90 -10.18 -6.88
N GLY A 221 12.15 -11.18 -7.36
CA GLY A 221 11.95 -12.45 -6.67
C GLY A 221 10.97 -12.42 -5.50
N THR A 222 10.40 -11.26 -5.15
CA THR A 222 9.45 -11.10 -4.04
C THR A 222 8.01 -11.12 -4.53
N ASN A 223 7.15 -11.95 -3.92
CA ASN A 223 5.74 -12.00 -4.27
C ASN A 223 4.94 -10.93 -3.51
N TYR A 224 4.56 -9.82 -4.14
CA TYR A 224 3.80 -8.74 -3.49
C TYR A 224 2.28 -8.99 -3.47
N ASP A 225 1.82 -10.24 -3.57
CA ASP A 225 0.39 -10.59 -3.50
C ASP A 225 -0.06 -10.75 -2.04
N LEU A 226 -0.91 -9.83 -1.56
CA LEU A 226 -1.40 -9.83 -0.18
C LEU A 226 -2.69 -10.65 -0.07
N ARG A 227 -2.59 -11.80 0.62
CA ARG A 227 -3.72 -12.69 0.93
C ARG A 227 -3.94 -12.69 2.44
N ILE A 228 -5.20 -12.47 2.83
CA ILE A 228 -5.62 -12.45 4.24
C ILE A 228 -6.31 -13.77 4.55
N ASN A 229 -5.97 -14.38 5.68
CA ASN A 229 -6.67 -15.54 6.21
C ASN A 229 -7.59 -15.11 7.36
N ARG A 230 -8.90 -15.03 7.12
CA ARG A 230 -9.89 -14.56 8.11
C ARG A 230 -10.06 -15.53 9.28
N ASP A 231 -9.72 -16.81 9.07
CA ASP A 231 -9.85 -17.87 10.07
C ASP A 231 -8.59 -18.01 10.95
N ALA A 232 -7.60 -17.15 10.76
CA ALA A 232 -6.35 -17.18 11.51
C ALA A 232 -6.57 -16.85 12.99
N THR A 233 -6.20 -17.79 13.87
CA THR A 233 -6.27 -17.62 15.33
C THR A 233 -5.04 -16.86 15.89
N SER A 234 -4.01 -16.66 15.07
CA SER A 234 -2.75 -16.00 15.40
C SER A 234 -2.47 -14.83 14.46
N GLN A 235 -1.91 -13.74 15.00
CA GLN A 235 -1.55 -12.54 14.23
C GLN A 235 -0.54 -12.82 13.11
N ALA A 236 0.31 -13.85 13.26
CA ALA A 236 1.28 -14.24 12.24
C ALA A 236 0.66 -14.94 11.03
N ASP A 237 -0.48 -15.61 11.22
CA ASP A 237 -1.18 -16.37 10.17
C ASP A 237 -2.23 -15.52 9.44
N PHE A 238 -2.46 -14.29 9.91
CA PHE A 238 -3.47 -13.37 9.37
C PHE A 238 -3.15 -12.92 7.94
N SER A 239 -1.87 -12.75 7.60
CA SER A 239 -1.42 -12.43 6.24
C SER A 239 -0.40 -13.45 5.76
N ASN A 240 -0.47 -13.81 4.48
CA ASN A 240 0.47 -14.74 3.85
C ASN A 240 1.93 -14.24 3.81
N LEU A 241 2.17 -12.94 4.02
CA LEU A 241 3.47 -12.31 3.95
C LEU A 241 3.78 -11.41 5.16
N ASP A 242 5.07 -11.31 5.48
CA ASP A 242 5.57 -10.31 6.42
C ASP A 242 5.58 -8.90 5.78
N LEU A 243 4.53 -8.15 6.10
CA LEU A 243 4.32 -6.78 5.66
C LEU A 243 5.46 -5.83 6.08
N LYS A 244 6.08 -6.06 7.25
CA LYS A 244 7.07 -5.13 7.83
C LYS A 244 8.49 -5.49 7.47
N GLY A 245 8.85 -6.77 7.53
CA GLY A 245 10.23 -7.21 7.31
C GLY A 245 10.59 -7.48 5.86
N VAL A 246 9.61 -7.74 4.98
CA VAL A 246 9.87 -8.11 3.57
C VAL A 246 9.31 -7.08 2.60
N ILE A 247 8.01 -6.78 2.67
CA ILE A 247 7.35 -5.91 1.68
C ILE A 247 7.85 -4.47 1.78
N LYS A 248 7.81 -3.89 2.98
CA LYS A 248 8.21 -2.50 3.19
C LYS A 248 9.67 -2.22 2.75
N PRO A 249 10.68 -2.93 3.26
CA PRO A 249 12.06 -2.68 2.82
C PRO A 249 12.29 -3.05 1.34
N GLY A 250 11.57 -4.05 0.80
CA GLY A 250 11.64 -4.38 -0.63
C GLY A 250 11.14 -3.23 -1.51
N LEU A 251 9.99 -2.65 -1.18
CA LEU A 251 9.44 -1.48 -1.89
C LEU A 251 10.29 -0.23 -1.68
N GLU A 252 10.85 -0.02 -0.49
CA GLU A 252 11.75 1.11 -0.22
C GLU A 252 13.02 1.04 -1.07
N ARG A 253 13.67 -0.13 -1.16
CA ARG A 253 14.81 -0.34 -2.06
C ARG A 253 14.45 -0.09 -3.51
N LEU A 254 13.29 -0.58 -3.96
CA LEU A 254 12.81 -0.37 -5.32
C LEU A 254 12.60 1.13 -5.58
N CYS A 255 11.91 1.84 -4.68
CA CYS A 255 11.71 3.28 -4.78
C CYS A 255 13.04 4.03 -4.84
N GLU A 256 14.01 3.66 -4.01
CA GLU A 256 15.32 4.31 -3.99
C GLU A 256 16.07 4.12 -5.30
N SER A 257 16.06 2.90 -5.87
CA SER A 257 16.67 2.64 -7.17
C SER A 257 16.09 3.51 -8.30
N TYR A 258 14.78 3.74 -8.30
CA TYR A 258 14.14 4.62 -9.28
C TYR A 258 14.42 6.10 -8.99
N ARG A 259 14.56 6.50 -7.72
CA ARG A 259 14.95 7.88 -7.35
C ARG A 259 16.37 8.19 -7.79
N THR A 260 17.32 7.30 -7.50
CA THR A 260 18.72 7.46 -7.93
C THR A 260 18.79 7.59 -9.44
N ARG A 261 18.13 6.68 -10.18
CA ARG A 261 18.09 6.74 -11.63
C ARG A 261 17.41 8.00 -12.18
N ALA A 262 16.36 8.48 -11.53
CA ALA A 262 15.73 9.74 -11.91
C ALA A 262 16.67 10.93 -11.70
N SER A 263 17.41 10.95 -10.58
CA SER A 263 18.42 11.98 -10.30
C SER A 263 19.58 11.96 -11.29
N GLU A 264 20.09 10.77 -11.64
CA GLU A 264 21.13 10.61 -12.68
C GLU A 264 20.64 11.16 -14.02
N LEU A 265 19.43 10.77 -14.45
CA LEU A 265 18.86 11.24 -15.71
C LEU A 265 18.62 12.76 -15.72
N SER A 266 18.22 13.33 -14.58
CA SER A 266 18.09 14.78 -14.43
C SER A 266 19.45 15.49 -14.51
N GLN A 267 20.50 14.93 -13.90
CA GLN A 267 21.85 15.47 -14.01
C GLN A 267 22.37 15.42 -15.45
N ASP A 268 22.18 14.29 -16.14
CA ASP A 268 22.55 14.12 -17.54
C ASP A 268 21.83 15.13 -18.44
N LEU A 269 20.55 15.40 -18.19
CA LEU A 269 19.80 16.43 -18.92
C LEU A 269 20.38 17.84 -18.74
N ILE A 270 20.81 18.19 -17.53
CA ILE A 270 21.45 19.48 -17.26
C ILE A 270 22.77 19.57 -18.03
N SER A 271 23.65 18.58 -17.89
CA SER A 271 24.94 18.56 -18.57
C SER A 271 24.80 18.56 -20.10
N LEU A 272 23.81 17.86 -20.65
CA LEU A 272 23.56 17.85 -22.09
C LEU A 272 23.04 19.21 -22.58
N ARG A 273 22.21 19.89 -21.77
CA ARG A 273 21.71 21.24 -22.08
C ARG A 273 22.85 22.26 -22.07
N GLU A 274 23.74 22.22 -21.08
CA GLU A 274 24.94 23.06 -21.02
C GLU A 274 25.84 22.82 -22.25
N ALA A 275 26.06 21.55 -22.62
CA ALA A 275 26.83 21.21 -23.82
C ALA A 275 26.19 21.74 -25.11
N CYS A 276 24.86 21.75 -25.21
CA CYS A 276 24.15 22.34 -26.35
C CYS A 276 24.33 23.85 -26.43
N VAL A 277 24.27 24.57 -25.30
CA VAL A 277 24.51 26.02 -25.25
C VAL A 277 25.95 26.34 -25.69
N ALA A 278 26.94 25.66 -25.10
CA ALA A 278 28.34 25.86 -25.43
C ALA A 278 28.66 25.55 -26.91
N ARG A 279 28.05 24.49 -27.47
CA ARG A 279 28.17 24.18 -28.90
C ARG A 279 27.49 25.24 -29.78
N GLY A 280 26.39 25.83 -29.32
CA GLY A 280 25.69 26.92 -29.98
C GLY A 280 26.55 28.18 -30.07
N GLU A 281 27.16 28.59 -28.95
CA GLU A 281 28.08 29.73 -28.89
C GLU A 281 29.27 29.53 -29.82
N ARG A 282 29.94 28.36 -29.76
CA ARG A 282 31.06 28.03 -30.67
C ARG A 282 30.65 28.04 -32.14
N ASN A 283 29.42 27.61 -32.46
CA ASN A 283 28.91 27.71 -33.83
C ASN A 283 28.63 29.16 -34.24
N GLY A 284 28.22 30.02 -33.31
CA GLY A 284 28.09 31.46 -33.51
C GLY A 284 29.42 32.11 -33.86
N GLU A 285 30.46 31.86 -33.05
CA GLU A 285 31.82 32.36 -33.28
C GLU A 285 32.34 31.98 -34.67
N LYS A 286 32.22 30.69 -35.05
CA LYS A 286 32.63 30.22 -36.37
C LYS A 286 31.82 30.82 -37.52
N ARG A 287 30.53 31.13 -37.29
CA ARG A 287 29.69 31.79 -38.30
C ARG A 287 30.13 33.23 -38.51
N GLU A 288 30.48 33.94 -37.44
CA GLU A 288 31.01 35.30 -37.52
C GLU A 288 32.39 35.33 -38.19
N GLU A 289 33.27 34.37 -37.85
CA GLU A 289 34.56 34.18 -38.52
C GLU A 289 34.38 33.95 -40.03
N ASN A 290 33.49 33.03 -40.43
CA ASN A 290 33.21 32.78 -41.84
C ASN A 290 32.64 34.03 -42.55
N ALA A 291 31.72 34.76 -41.91
CA ALA A 291 31.18 36.00 -42.48
C ALA A 291 32.28 37.06 -42.67
N GLY A 292 33.23 37.14 -41.74
CA GLY A 292 34.40 38.01 -41.87
C GLY A 292 35.31 37.60 -43.04
N LEU A 293 35.57 36.30 -43.20
CA LEU A 293 36.35 35.78 -44.33
C LEU A 293 35.66 36.03 -45.67
N ASP A 294 34.34 35.80 -45.76
CA ASP A 294 33.56 36.06 -46.97
C ASP A 294 33.59 37.55 -47.35
N ALA A 295 33.52 38.45 -46.36
CA ALA A 295 33.64 39.89 -46.59
C ALA A 295 35.02 40.29 -47.11
N GLU A 296 36.10 39.68 -46.59
CA GLU A 296 37.46 39.96 -47.08
C GLU A 296 37.68 39.38 -48.48
N ILE A 297 37.13 38.20 -48.80
CA ILE A 297 37.12 37.64 -50.15
C ILE A 297 36.44 38.61 -51.11
N ALA A 298 35.24 39.10 -50.78
CA ALA A 298 34.51 40.05 -51.62
C ALA A 298 35.31 41.36 -51.83
N ARG A 299 36.01 41.84 -50.81
CA ARG A 299 36.89 43.03 -50.91
C ARG A 299 38.05 42.79 -51.88
N LEU A 300 38.71 41.64 -51.77
CA LEU A 300 39.82 41.26 -52.64
C LEU A 300 39.35 41.04 -54.09
N GLU A 301 38.19 40.42 -54.29
CA GLU A 301 37.58 40.25 -55.61
C GLU A 301 37.24 41.59 -56.26
N ALA A 302 36.64 42.52 -55.52
CA ALA A 302 36.34 43.87 -56.02
C ALA A 302 37.62 44.64 -56.40
N HIS A 303 38.66 44.55 -55.57
CA HIS A 303 39.96 45.15 -55.87
C HIS A 303 40.59 44.54 -57.14
N LEU A 304 40.53 43.22 -57.29
CA LEU A 304 41.04 42.52 -58.45
C LEU A 304 40.25 42.89 -59.72
N GLN A 305 38.93 43.03 -59.62
CA GLN A 305 38.08 43.46 -60.72
C GLN A 305 38.40 44.90 -61.15
N ALA A 306 38.51 45.83 -60.21
CA ALA A 306 38.91 47.21 -60.50
C ALA A 306 40.30 47.29 -61.16
N ALA A 307 41.25 46.47 -60.70
CA ALA A 307 42.58 46.38 -61.30
C ALA A 307 42.54 45.85 -62.74
N LYS A 308 41.69 44.84 -63.02
CA LYS A 308 41.45 44.34 -64.38
C LYS A 308 40.87 45.42 -65.29
N GLU A 309 39.81 46.10 -64.85
CA GLU A 309 39.17 47.17 -65.62
C GLU A 309 40.13 48.31 -65.93
N ALA A 310 40.94 48.72 -64.95
CA ALA A 310 41.97 49.74 -65.15
C ALA A 310 43.05 49.31 -66.16
N HIS A 311 43.43 48.03 -66.13
CA HIS A 311 44.36 47.46 -67.11
C HIS A 311 43.75 47.41 -68.51
N ASP A 312 42.51 46.94 -68.63
CA ASP A 312 41.77 46.86 -69.90
C ASP A 312 41.56 48.25 -70.51
N GLU A 313 41.28 49.26 -69.69
CA GLU A 313 41.22 50.67 -70.09
C GLU A 313 42.57 51.15 -70.65
N LYS A 314 43.67 50.79 -70.00
CA LYS A 314 45.02 51.12 -70.48
C LYS A 314 45.31 50.44 -71.81
N CYS A 315 44.97 49.15 -71.96
CA CYS A 315 45.10 48.42 -73.22
C CYS A 315 44.27 49.07 -74.33
N ARG A 316 43.02 49.46 -74.04
CA ARG A 316 42.14 50.12 -75.02
C ARG A 316 42.70 51.46 -75.48
N ARG A 317 43.21 52.28 -74.55
CA ARG A 317 43.88 53.55 -74.90
C ARG A 317 45.10 53.35 -75.80
N LEU A 318 45.95 52.37 -75.48
CA LEU A 318 47.11 52.05 -76.30
C LEU A 318 46.71 51.53 -77.69
N LEU A 319 45.64 50.74 -77.80
CA LEU A 319 45.10 50.31 -79.09
C LEU A 319 44.62 51.49 -79.94
N VAL A 320 43.83 52.41 -79.38
CA VAL A 320 43.38 53.61 -80.10
C VAL A 320 44.56 54.48 -80.56
N GLN A 321 45.59 54.63 -79.72
CA GLN A 321 46.80 55.34 -80.12
C GLN A 321 47.53 54.62 -81.25
N ALA A 322 47.65 53.30 -81.20
CA ALA A 322 48.27 52.51 -82.26
C ALA A 322 47.49 52.60 -83.59
N ASP A 323 46.16 52.54 -83.56
CA ASP A 323 45.31 52.70 -84.74
C ASP A 323 45.39 54.12 -85.33
N GLY A 324 45.49 55.14 -84.47
CA GLY A 324 45.72 56.53 -84.89
C GLY A 324 47.05 56.70 -85.61
N ILE A 325 48.13 56.16 -85.05
CA ILE A 325 49.46 56.14 -85.69
C ILE A 325 49.42 55.38 -87.01
N LYS A 326 48.74 54.22 -87.05
CA LYS A 326 48.58 53.43 -88.27
C LYS A 326 47.85 54.21 -89.37
N SER A 327 46.76 54.90 -89.02
CA SER A 327 46.01 55.74 -89.95
C SER A 327 46.86 56.89 -90.51
N GLN A 328 47.69 57.52 -89.66
CA GLN A 328 48.65 58.54 -90.12
C GLN A 328 49.69 57.96 -91.07
N ILE A 329 50.22 56.76 -90.79
CA ILE A 329 51.15 56.06 -91.69
C ILE A 329 50.49 55.78 -93.04
N ASP A 330 49.23 55.31 -93.05
CA ASP A 330 48.49 55.03 -94.28
C ASP A 330 48.19 56.32 -95.06
N GLU A 331 47.87 57.43 -94.40
CA GLU A 331 47.71 58.74 -95.03
C GLU A 331 49.02 59.23 -95.66
N PHE A 332 50.13 59.18 -94.92
CA PHE A 332 51.45 59.53 -95.47
C PHE A 332 51.83 58.64 -96.65
N ARG A 333 51.51 57.34 -96.59
CA ARG A 333 51.73 56.40 -97.70
C ARG A 333 50.86 56.75 -98.92
N ASN A 334 49.58 57.09 -98.74
CA ASN A 334 48.68 57.50 -99.82
C ASN A 334 49.14 58.81 -100.47
N VAL A 335 49.52 59.81 -99.67
CA VAL A 335 50.08 61.08 -100.18
C VAL A 335 51.37 60.82 -100.96
N ALA A 336 52.23 59.93 -100.47
CA ALA A 336 53.43 59.53 -101.19
C ALA A 336 53.11 58.80 -102.51
N SER A 337 52.10 57.91 -102.52
CA SER A 337 51.62 57.24 -103.74
C SER A 337 51.11 58.25 -104.77
N ASN A 338 50.18 59.12 -104.39
CA ASN A 338 49.61 60.15 -105.25
C ASN A 338 50.68 61.10 -105.82
N ARG A 339 51.69 61.46 -105.00
CA ARG A 339 52.82 62.26 -105.47
C ARG A 339 53.65 61.52 -106.51
N THR A 340 53.94 60.24 -106.26
CA THR A 340 54.67 59.39 -107.22
C THR A 340 53.90 59.27 -108.53
N GLU A 341 52.60 58.96 -108.48
CA GLU A 341 51.71 58.88 -109.64
C GLU A 341 51.67 60.20 -110.41
N HIS A 342 51.57 61.34 -109.73
CA HIS A 342 51.60 62.66 -110.37
C HIS A 342 52.95 62.95 -111.05
N ILE A 343 54.07 62.55 -110.43
CA ILE A 343 55.40 62.69 -111.03
C ILE A 343 55.53 61.79 -112.26
N GLU A 344 55.06 60.56 -112.19
CA GLU A 344 55.04 59.62 -113.33
C GLU A 344 54.18 60.14 -114.48
N GLU A 345 52.99 60.67 -114.20
CA GLU A 345 52.12 61.25 -115.22
C GLU A 345 52.79 62.48 -115.89
N ARG A 346 53.45 63.34 -115.09
CA ARG A 346 54.22 64.47 -115.63
C ARG A 346 55.41 64.00 -116.47
N LEU A 347 56.10 62.96 -116.05
CA LEU A 347 57.20 62.36 -116.80
C LEU A 347 56.69 61.82 -118.14
N ALA A 348 55.57 61.08 -118.14
CA ALA A 348 54.94 60.55 -119.35
C ALA A 348 54.50 61.66 -120.30
N ARG A 349 53.90 62.75 -119.81
CA ARG A 349 53.55 63.92 -120.63
C ARG A 349 54.77 64.61 -121.23
N ALA A 350 55.84 64.77 -120.45
CA ALA A 350 57.09 65.35 -120.94
C ALA A 350 57.75 64.45 -122.00
N GLN A 351 57.72 63.13 -121.81
CA GLN A 351 58.18 62.14 -122.79
C GLN A 351 57.35 62.19 -124.08
N ALA A 352 56.02 62.26 -123.99
CA ALA A 352 55.14 62.40 -125.15
C ALA A 352 55.38 63.71 -125.92
N ALA A 353 55.56 64.83 -125.21
CA ALA A 353 55.91 66.11 -125.82
C ALA A 353 57.29 66.09 -126.51
N TYR A 354 58.27 65.41 -125.90
CA TYR A 354 59.58 65.19 -126.51
C TYR A 354 59.48 64.34 -127.79
N GLU A 355 58.67 63.29 -127.80
CA GLU A 355 58.45 62.49 -129.01
C GLU A 355 57.71 63.25 -130.11
N GLN A 356 56.77 64.14 -129.76
CA GLN A 356 56.10 65.03 -130.72
C GLN A 356 57.05 66.06 -131.34
N ALA A 357 58.01 66.59 -130.58
CA ALA A 357 59.01 67.54 -131.08
C ALA A 357 60.13 66.89 -131.91
N LYS A 358 60.19 65.55 -131.95
CA LYS A 358 61.18 64.75 -132.70
C LYS A 358 60.68 64.30 -134.08
N ARG A 359 59.40 64.51 -134.39
CA ARG A 359 58.80 64.35 -135.73
C ARG A 359 58.80 65.68 -136.47
#